data_AF-A0A7K4B4C3-F1
#
_entry.id   AF-A0A7K4B4C3-F1
#
_cell.length_a   1.000
_cell.length_b   1.000
_cell.length_c   1.000
_cell.angle_alpha   90.00
_cell.angle_beta   90.00
_cell.angle_gamma   90.00
#
_symmetry.space_group_name_H-M   'P 1'
#
loop_
_entity.id
_entity.type
_entity.pdbx_description
1 polymer ?
#
loop_
_entity_poly.entity_id
_entity_poly.type
_entity_poly.pdbx_seq_one_letter_code
_entity_poly.pdbx_strand_id
1 'polypeptide(L)' 'GGILRIDGDARTPAANMSKGTCIISGTVHEMLPTFEKTGEKGGMAVYRGDVANKGKGELMIRLTGEKSGTE' A
#
# COMPACT_ATOMS: atom_id res chain seq x y z
N GLY A 1 4.03 -5.21 -15.08
CA GLY A 1 3.63 -4.32 -13.97
C GLY A 1 4.72 -3.31 -13.80
N GLY A 2 4.48 -2.27 -13.01
CA GLY A 2 5.48 -1.28 -12.64
C GLY A 2 5.45 -1.02 -11.14
N ILE A 3 6.20 -0.03 -10.70
CA ILE A 3 6.22 0.44 -9.32
C ILE A 3 5.69 1.87 -9.31
N LEU A 4 4.64 2.13 -8.53
CA LEU A 4 4.17 3.46 -8.19
C LEU A 4 4.63 3.79 -6.77
N ARG A 5 5.27 4.95 -6.59
CA ARG A 5 5.63 5.50 -5.28
C ARG A 5 4.86 6.77 -5.03
N ILE A 6 4.23 6.86 -3.86
CA ILE A 6 3.49 8.03 -3.39
C ILE A 6 4.10 8.44 -2.04
N ASP A 7 4.79 9.57 -2.02
CA ASP A 7 5.45 10.06 -0.80
C ASP A 7 4.46 10.76 0.16
N GLY A 8 3.33 11.23 -0.37
CA GLY A 8 2.26 11.88 0.39
C GLY A 8 1.12 10.93 0.78
N ASP A 9 0.00 11.55 1.17
CA ASP A 9 -1.21 10.85 1.58
C ASP A 9 -2.00 10.34 0.37
N ALA A 10 -2.81 9.31 0.61
CA ALA A 10 -3.65 8.71 -0.42
C ALA A 10 -5.04 8.32 0.12
N ARG A 11 -6.02 8.29 -0.79
CA ARG A 11 -7.36 7.75 -0.54
C ARG A 11 -7.63 6.67 -1.57
N THR A 12 -8.11 5.51 -1.11
CA THR A 12 -8.42 4.33 -1.95
C THR A 12 -7.32 3.98 -2.97
N PRO A 13 -6.06 3.80 -2.53
CA PRO A 13 -4.94 3.57 -3.44
C PRO A 13 -5.06 2.23 -4.18
N ALA A 14 -4.50 2.19 -5.39
CA ALA A 14 -4.37 0.98 -6.22
C ALA A 14 -5.70 0.23 -6.47
N ALA A 15 -6.83 0.95 -6.47
CA ALA A 15 -8.13 0.39 -6.84
C ALA A 15 -8.07 -0.31 -8.21
N ASN A 16 -8.68 -1.49 -8.32
CA ASN A 16 -8.65 -2.32 -9.52
C ASN A 16 -7.25 -2.78 -9.97
N MET A 17 -6.26 -2.81 -9.08
CA MET A 17 -4.90 -3.27 -9.41
C MET A 17 -4.88 -4.77 -9.76
N SER A 18 -4.45 -5.08 -10.98
CA SER A 18 -4.25 -6.46 -11.45
C SER A 18 -2.83 -7.01 -11.21
N LYS A 19 -1.81 -6.14 -11.28
CA LYS A 19 -0.37 -6.46 -11.11
C LYS A 19 0.44 -5.20 -10.77
N GLY A 20 1.64 -5.38 -10.20
CA GLY A 20 2.58 -4.30 -9.89
C GLY A 20 2.69 -4.03 -8.39
N THR A 21 3.41 -2.98 -8.04
CA THR A 21 3.64 -2.58 -6.65
C THR A 21 3.28 -1.12 -6.46
N CYS A 22 2.49 -0.81 -5.43
CA CYS A 22 2.21 0.54 -4.98
C CYS A 22 2.82 0.73 -3.60
N ILE A 23 3.64 1.76 -3.40
CA ILE A 23 4.32 2.05 -2.14
C ILE A 23 3.87 3.44 -1.68
N ILE A 24 3.37 3.53 -0.45
CA ILE A 24 2.83 4.77 0.12
C ILE A 24 3.58 5.08 1.40
N SER A 25 4.23 6.24 1.43
CA SER A 25 4.99 6.73 2.58
C SER A 25 4.16 7.61 3.51
N GLY A 26 3.06 8.21 3.00
CA GLY A 26 2.11 9.00 3.80
C GLY A 26 0.95 8.18 4.35
N THR A 27 -0.09 8.90 4.79
CA THR A 27 -1.29 8.34 5.42
C THR A 27 -2.26 7.83 4.36
N VAL A 28 -2.77 6.60 4.55
CA VAL A 28 -3.89 6.08 3.76
C VAL A 28 -5.17 6.30 4.53
N HIS A 29 -6.02 7.21 4.04
CA HIS A 29 -7.27 7.58 4.71
C HIS A 29 -8.37 6.53 4.52
N GLU A 30 -8.36 5.85 3.39
CA GLU A 30 -9.34 4.81 3.04
C GLU A 30 -8.68 3.73 2.18
N MET A 31 -9.08 2.48 2.38
CA MET A 31 -8.59 1.33 1.62
C MET A 31 -9.79 0.48 1.18
N LEU A 32 -9.72 -0.10 -0.01
CA LEU A 32 -10.69 -1.10 -0.43
C LEU A 32 -10.57 -2.34 0.47
N PRO A 33 -11.69 -2.94 0.91
CA PRO A 33 -11.67 -4.14 1.77
C PRO A 33 -11.13 -5.39 1.05
N THR A 34 -10.90 -5.29 -0.25
CA THR A 34 -10.40 -6.35 -1.13
C THR A 34 -8.87 -6.42 -1.20
N PHE A 35 -8.18 -5.61 -0.40
CA PHE A 35 -6.76 -5.76 -0.10
C PHE A 35 -6.58 -6.53 1.21
N GLU A 36 -5.92 -7.68 1.12
CA GLU A 36 -5.67 -8.56 2.26
C GLU A 36 -4.28 -8.28 2.83
N LYS A 37 -4.17 -7.95 4.12
CA LYS A 37 -2.86 -7.80 4.77
C LYS A 37 -2.15 -9.15 4.80
N THR A 38 -0.97 -9.22 4.20
CA THR A 38 -0.15 -10.45 4.14
C THR A 38 1.02 -10.44 5.08
N GLY A 39 1.39 -9.27 5.62
CA GLY A 39 2.44 -9.16 6.63
C GLY A 39 2.97 -7.75 6.77
N GLU A 40 4.20 -7.65 7.26
CA GLU A 40 4.94 -6.41 7.45
C GLU A 40 6.39 -6.62 6.98
N LYS A 41 6.98 -5.60 6.35
CA LYS A 41 8.34 -5.64 5.83
C LYS A 41 8.97 -4.26 5.86
N GLY A 42 10.04 -4.10 6.64
CA GLY A 42 10.84 -2.86 6.68
C GLY A 42 10.02 -1.61 7.03
N GLY A 43 9.23 -1.67 8.10
CA GLY A 43 8.39 -0.54 8.53
C GLY A 43 7.14 -0.30 7.67
N MET A 44 6.81 -1.22 6.76
CA MET A 44 5.62 -1.14 5.91
C MET A 44 4.69 -2.33 6.15
N ALA A 45 3.39 -2.08 6.26
CA ALA A 45 2.36 -3.09 6.13
C ALA A 45 2.23 -3.48 4.65
N VAL A 46 2.22 -4.79 4.37
CA VAL A 46 2.13 -5.35 3.03
C VAL A 46 0.74 -5.96 2.84
N TYR A 47 0.11 -5.60 1.73
CA TYR A 47 -1.20 -6.06 1.33
C TYR A 47 -1.15 -6.68 -0.06
N ARG A 48 -1.87 -7.77 -0.27
CA ARG A 48 -2.10 -8.39 -1.57
C ARG A 48 -3.49 -8.00 -2.07
N GLY A 49 -3.56 -7.54 -3.31
CA GLY A 49 -4.81 -7.16 -3.93
C GLY A 49 -4.62 -6.52 -5.31
N ASP A 50 -5.66 -6.06 -5.95
CA ASP A 50 -7.06 -6.09 -5.52
C ASP A 50 -7.67 -7.48 -5.80
N VAL A 51 -8.05 -8.22 -4.74
CA VAL A 51 -8.45 -9.63 -4.86
C VAL A 51 -9.78 -9.78 -5.62
N ALA A 52 -10.68 -8.80 -5.53
CA ALA A 52 -11.93 -8.78 -6.31
C ALA A 52 -11.65 -8.74 -7.82
N ASN A 53 -10.53 -8.15 -8.21
CA ASN A 53 -10.06 -8.08 -9.59
C ASN A 53 -9.12 -9.25 -9.97
N LYS A 54 -9.05 -10.31 -9.16
CA LYS A 54 -8.08 -11.41 -9.28
C LYS A 54 -6.63 -10.89 -9.32
N GLY A 55 -6.41 -9.72 -8.73
CA GLY A 55 -5.14 -9.01 -8.71
C GLY A 55 -4.10 -9.77 -7.90
N LYS A 56 -2.85 -9.66 -8.36
CA LYS A 56 -1.67 -10.16 -7.65
C LYS A 56 -0.69 -9.03 -7.35
N GLY A 57 -1.17 -7.79 -7.30
CA GLY A 57 -0.35 -6.65 -6.97
C GLY A 57 -0.08 -6.57 -5.47
N GLU A 58 0.97 -5.83 -5.14
CA GLU A 58 1.37 -5.56 -3.75
C GLU A 58 1.14 -4.07 -3.44
N LEU A 59 0.46 -3.80 -2.34
CA LEU A 59 0.31 -2.47 -1.78
C LEU A 59 1.09 -2.43 -0.47
N MET A 60 2.07 -1.54 -0.37
CA MET A 60 2.91 -1.35 0.81
C MET A 60 2.62 0.02 1.41
N ILE A 61 2.27 0.06 2.68
CA ILE A 61 1.91 1.30 3.39
C ILE A 61 2.81 1.43 4.61
N ARG A 62 3.45 2.59 4.76
CA ARG A 62 4.26 2.90 5.94
C ARG A 62 3.42 2.76 7.22
N LEU A 63 3.94 2.02 8.18
CA LEU A 63 3.33 1.90 9.50
C LEU A 63 3.45 3.26 10.21
N THR A 64 2.31 3.86 10.54
CA THR A 64 2.25 5.08 11.34
C THR A 64 2.63 4.76 12.78
N GLY A 65 3.94 4.74 13.02
CA GLY A 65 4.59 4.41 14.28
C GLY A 65 6.08 4.76 14.24
N GLU A 66 6.69 4.74 13.04
CA GLU A 66 8.01 5.28 12.80
C GLU A 66 7.87 6.70 12.24
N LYS A 67 7.72 7.70 13.13
CA LYS A 67 8.17 9.05 12.78
C LYS A 67 9.64 8.89 12.40
N SER A 68 9.97 9.05 11.11
CA SER A 68 11.36 9.31 10.72
C SER A 68 11.69 10.65 11.34
N GLY A 69 12.27 10.60 12.53
CA GLY A 69 12.97 11.75 13.08
C GLY A 69 14.13 12.04 12.15
N THR A 70 14.08 13.20 11.51
CA THR A 70 15.20 14.14 11.50
C THR A 70 14.64 15.51 11.14
N GLU A 71 14.75 16.39 12.14
CA GLU A 71 15.00 17.85 12.12
C GLU A 71 14.36 18.73 11.04
#